data_AF-A0AAN5TB80-F1
#
_entry.id   AF-A0AAN5TB80-F1
#
_cell.length_a   1.000
_cell.length_b   1.000
_cell.length_c   1.000
_cell.angle_alpha   90.00
_cell.angle_beta   90.00
_cell.angle_gamma   90.00
#
_symmetry.space_group_name_H-M   'P 1'
#
loop_
_entity.id
_entity.type
_entity.pdbx_description
1 polymer ?
#
loop_
_entity_poly.entity_id
_entity_poly.type
_entity_poly.pdbx_seq_one_letter_code
_entity_poly.pdbx_strand_id
1 'polypeptide(L)'
;MSIKIHQKELKFANDKVIMNYPKGKEYTYKDSCSLDFILYAEELFYGERYQESFKYLSIFYQSSNGSGIPQFELGYMYSTGKGVPQNYKLAIDWYMKSCSSSNNASAQYNLGIMYMKGHGVLQNNTIAHALFNLASANGVEDAAKLRDAIANKMTREQIEKAQTLASNWLKKWPIDLSN
;
A
#
# COMPACT_ATOMS: atom_id res chain seq x y z
N MET A 1 -8.63 -14.29 6.96
CA MET A 1 -9.72 -13.37 7.40
C MET A 1 -9.75 -12.06 6.60
N SER A 2 -8.62 -11.57 6.09
CA SER A 2 -8.47 -10.24 5.46
C SER A 2 -9.23 -10.03 4.13
N ILE A 3 -9.57 -11.09 3.38
CA ILE A 3 -10.31 -10.97 2.10
C ILE A 3 -11.73 -10.41 2.32
N LYS A 4 -12.41 -10.80 3.42
CA LYS A 4 -13.81 -10.39 3.69
C LYS A 4 -13.97 -8.94 4.14
N ILE A 5 -12.94 -8.36 4.77
CA ILE A 5 -12.95 -6.95 5.21
C ILE A 5 -12.94 -6.04 3.98
N HIS A 6 -12.08 -6.34 3.01
CA HIS A 6 -11.93 -5.51 1.82
C HIS A 6 -13.13 -5.66 0.88
N GLN A 7 -13.73 -6.86 0.77
CA GLN A 7 -14.91 -7.08 -0.08
C GLN A 7 -16.17 -6.32 0.37
N LYS A 8 -16.35 -6.04 1.67
CA LYS A 8 -17.52 -5.28 2.18
C LYS A 8 -17.44 -3.77 1.90
N GLU A 9 -16.24 -3.24 1.72
CA GLU A 9 -16.00 -1.80 1.54
C GLU A 9 -15.93 -1.39 0.07
N LEU A 10 -15.70 -2.35 -0.82
CA LEU A 10 -15.66 -2.17 -2.27
C LEU A 10 -17.08 -2.35 -2.86
N LYS A 11 -18.02 -1.47 -2.49
CA LYS A 11 -19.46 -1.55 -2.86
C LYS A 11 -19.75 -1.33 -4.36
N PHE A 12 -18.73 -1.06 -5.16
CA PHE A 12 -18.87 -0.59 -6.54
C PHE A 12 -18.86 -1.71 -7.60
N ALA A 13 -18.63 -2.97 -7.19
CA ALA A 13 -18.53 -4.12 -8.11
C ALA A 13 -19.78 -4.36 -8.98
N ASN A 14 -20.95 -3.92 -8.49
CA ASN A 14 -22.24 -4.19 -9.12
C ASN A 14 -22.82 -2.97 -9.84
N ASP A 15 -22.16 -1.81 -9.80
CA ASP A 15 -22.64 -0.60 -10.49
C ASP A 15 -22.18 -0.63 -11.96
N LYS A 16 -23.02 -0.18 -12.89
CA LYS A 16 -22.55 0.15 -14.25
C LYS A 16 -21.55 1.31 -14.14
N VAL A 17 -20.31 1.09 -14.59
CA VAL A 17 -19.22 2.08 -14.49
C VAL A 17 -19.05 2.80 -15.81
N ILE A 18 -19.61 4.01 -15.93
CA ILE A 18 -19.35 4.87 -17.10
C ILE A 18 -18.02 5.59 -16.87
N MET A 19 -17.00 5.27 -17.66
CA MET A 19 -15.72 6.00 -17.67
C MET A 19 -15.76 7.15 -18.67
N ASN A 20 -15.15 8.26 -18.29
CA ASN A 20 -14.96 9.42 -19.17
C ASN A 20 -13.66 9.33 -19.98
N TYR A 21 -12.89 8.23 -19.86
CA TYR A 21 -11.60 8.05 -20.51
C TYR A 21 -11.43 6.67 -21.15
N PRO A 22 -10.86 6.59 -22.37
CA PRO A 22 -10.64 7.71 -23.27
C PRO A 22 -12.00 8.30 -23.67
N LYS A 23 -12.06 9.63 -23.78
CA LYS A 23 -13.29 10.43 -23.93
C LYS A 23 -14.27 9.77 -24.92
N GLY A 24 -15.46 9.42 -24.43
CA GLY A 24 -16.58 8.95 -25.25
C GLY A 24 -16.68 7.43 -25.45
N LYS A 25 -15.85 6.61 -24.79
CA LYS A 25 -16.04 5.15 -24.76
C LYS A 25 -16.86 4.71 -23.56
N GLU A 26 -17.93 3.96 -23.79
CA GLU A 26 -18.59 3.20 -22.75
C GLU A 26 -17.73 2.01 -22.36
N TYR A 27 -17.41 1.89 -21.07
CA TYR A 27 -16.75 0.71 -20.52
C TYR A 27 -17.76 -0.08 -19.70
N THR A 28 -17.68 -1.40 -19.79
CA THR A 28 -18.46 -2.31 -18.96
C THR A 28 -17.58 -2.87 -17.84
N TYR A 29 -18.18 -3.55 -16.86
CA TYR A 29 -17.44 -4.30 -15.85
C TYR A 29 -16.51 -5.37 -16.46
N LYS A 30 -16.79 -5.86 -17.67
CA LYS A 30 -15.87 -6.79 -18.36
C LYS A 30 -14.57 -6.12 -18.79
N ASP A 31 -14.59 -4.80 -18.95
CA ASP A 31 -13.45 -4.00 -19.38
C ASP A 31 -12.65 -3.44 -18.19
N SER A 32 -13.09 -3.71 -16.95
CA SER A 32 -12.49 -3.11 -15.76
C SER A 32 -11.17 -3.72 -15.31
N CYS A 33 -10.69 -4.75 -16.01
CA CYS A 33 -9.31 -5.26 -15.91
C CYS A 33 -8.37 -4.68 -16.96
N SER A 34 -8.84 -3.79 -17.84
CA SER A 34 -8.02 -3.25 -18.94
C SER A 34 -6.95 -2.29 -18.43
N LEU A 35 -5.87 -2.17 -19.21
CA LEU A 35 -4.81 -1.20 -18.94
C LEU A 35 -5.34 0.25 -18.95
N ASP A 36 -6.26 0.56 -19.87
CA ASP A 36 -6.91 1.88 -19.93
C ASP A 36 -7.62 2.23 -18.62
N PHE A 37 -8.26 1.24 -17.97
CA PHE A 37 -9.00 1.43 -16.72
C PHE A 37 -8.07 1.83 -15.57
N ILE A 38 -6.95 1.12 -15.40
CA ILE A 38 -6.00 1.41 -14.32
C ILE A 38 -5.26 2.72 -14.57
N LEU A 39 -4.88 3.01 -15.82
CA LEU A 39 -4.25 4.29 -16.17
C LEU A 39 -5.14 5.48 -15.86
N TYR A 40 -6.45 5.37 -16.13
CA TYR A 40 -7.39 6.42 -15.77
C TYR A 40 -7.52 6.59 -14.26
N ALA A 41 -7.54 5.49 -13.51
CA ALA A 41 -7.59 5.53 -12.05
C ALA A 41 -6.34 6.20 -11.44
N GLU A 42 -5.16 5.95 -12.03
CA GLU A 42 -3.89 6.59 -11.69
C GLU A 42 -3.88 8.07 -12.08
N GLU A 43 -4.37 8.45 -13.27
CA GLU A 43 -4.51 9.85 -13.67
C GLU A 43 -5.35 10.63 -12.66
N LEU A 44 -6.47 10.05 -12.21
CA LEU A 44 -7.30 10.63 -11.16
C LEU A 44 -6.54 10.73 -9.83
N PHE A 45 -5.73 9.74 -9.48
CA PHE A 45 -4.95 9.73 -8.25
C PHE A 45 -3.91 10.85 -8.23
N TYR A 46 -3.09 10.94 -9.28
CA TYR A 46 -2.04 11.95 -9.41
C TYR A 46 -2.61 13.35 -9.70
N GLY A 47 -3.81 13.43 -10.27
CA GLY A 47 -4.60 14.65 -10.39
C GLY A 47 -5.39 15.02 -9.13
N GLU A 48 -5.12 14.37 -7.99
CA GLU A 48 -5.75 14.62 -6.67
C GLU A 48 -7.27 14.42 -6.61
N ARG A 49 -7.87 13.76 -7.60
CA ARG A 49 -9.28 13.37 -7.64
C ARG A 49 -9.50 12.04 -6.89
N TYR A 50 -9.11 12.03 -5.62
CA TYR A 50 -8.99 10.81 -4.82
C TYR A 50 -10.30 10.04 -4.62
N GLN A 51 -11.46 10.71 -4.51
CA GLN A 51 -12.75 10.01 -4.36
C GLN A 51 -13.08 9.17 -5.61
N GLU A 52 -12.85 9.75 -6.79
CA GLU A 52 -13.06 9.06 -8.05
C GLU A 52 -12.00 7.99 -8.27
N SER A 53 -10.73 8.33 -8.05
CA SER A 53 -9.62 7.38 -8.12
C SER A 53 -9.89 6.16 -7.23
N PHE A 54 -10.30 6.37 -5.97
CA PHE A 54 -10.65 5.29 -5.06
C PHE A 54 -11.71 4.37 -5.63
N LYS A 55 -12.79 4.92 -6.21
CA LYS A 55 -13.83 4.13 -6.87
C LYS A 55 -13.24 3.26 -7.98
N TYR A 56 -12.43 3.83 -8.88
CA TYR A 56 -11.83 3.08 -10.00
C TYR A 56 -10.82 2.04 -9.51
N LEU A 57 -9.84 2.41 -8.68
CA LEU A 57 -8.87 1.48 -8.11
C LEU A 57 -9.55 0.30 -7.38
N SER A 58 -10.66 0.59 -6.70
CA SER A 58 -11.50 -0.41 -6.03
C SER A 58 -12.12 -1.43 -7.01
N ILE A 59 -12.71 -0.94 -8.10
CA ILE A 59 -13.32 -1.79 -9.14
C ILE A 59 -12.24 -2.63 -9.83
N PHE A 60 -11.13 -2.00 -10.22
CA PHE A 60 -10.01 -2.70 -10.88
C PHE A 60 -9.50 -3.85 -10.02
N TYR A 61 -9.23 -3.59 -8.73
CA TYR A 61 -8.78 -4.62 -7.79
C TYR A 61 -9.76 -5.80 -7.68
N GLN A 62 -11.07 -5.54 -7.75
CA GLN A 62 -12.08 -6.61 -7.71
C GLN A 62 -12.07 -7.44 -8.99
N SER A 63 -12.11 -6.78 -10.15
CA SER A 63 -12.19 -7.47 -11.43
C SER A 63 -10.90 -8.25 -11.73
N SER A 64 -9.75 -7.73 -11.29
CA SER A 64 -8.45 -8.38 -11.45
C SER A 64 -8.19 -9.53 -10.45
N ASN A 65 -9.19 -9.88 -9.62
CA ASN A 65 -9.06 -10.86 -8.53
C ASN A 65 -7.92 -10.52 -7.55
N GLY A 66 -7.69 -9.22 -7.31
CA GLY A 66 -6.66 -8.71 -6.44
C GLY A 66 -5.25 -8.67 -7.06
N SER A 67 -5.13 -8.95 -8.36
CA SER A 67 -3.89 -8.82 -9.12
C SER A 67 -3.67 -7.37 -9.59
N GLY A 68 -2.44 -6.87 -9.55
CA GLY A 68 -2.07 -5.55 -10.08
C GLY A 68 -1.86 -4.44 -9.06
N ILE A 69 -1.65 -3.22 -9.58
CA ILE A 69 -0.95 -2.10 -8.93
C ILE A 69 -1.71 -1.36 -7.80
N PRO A 70 -3.07 -1.34 -7.67
CA PRO A 70 -3.74 -0.32 -6.84
C PRO A 70 -3.55 -0.49 -5.31
N GLN A 71 -2.83 -1.52 -4.86
CA GLN A 71 -2.65 -1.83 -3.44
C GLN A 71 -1.88 -0.72 -2.71
N PHE A 72 -0.92 -0.08 -3.37
CA PHE A 72 -0.18 1.04 -2.78
C PHE A 72 -1.06 2.29 -2.64
N GLU A 73 -1.75 2.67 -3.72
CA GLU A 73 -2.61 3.86 -3.79
C GLU A 73 -3.78 3.75 -2.81
N LEU A 74 -4.40 2.56 -2.71
CA LEU A 74 -5.44 2.27 -1.71
C LEU A 74 -4.89 2.44 -0.29
N GLY A 75 -3.69 1.92 -0.01
CA GLY A 75 -3.02 2.13 1.27
C GLY A 75 -2.75 3.60 1.57
N TYR A 76 -2.35 4.38 0.56
CA TYR A 76 -2.11 5.82 0.66
C TYR A 76 -3.38 6.61 0.96
N MET A 77 -4.47 6.34 0.26
CA MET A 77 -5.74 7.01 0.49
C MET A 77 -6.26 6.75 1.91
N TYR A 78 -6.17 5.51 2.39
CA TYR A 78 -6.54 5.18 3.77
C TYR A 78 -5.59 5.77 4.82
N SER A 79 -4.29 5.84 4.56
CA SER A 79 -3.33 6.40 5.53
C SER A 79 -3.45 7.92 5.65
N THR A 80 -3.81 8.60 4.56
CA THR A 80 -3.92 10.06 4.52
C THR A 80 -5.34 10.58 4.73
N GLY A 81 -6.36 9.73 4.58
CA GLY A 81 -7.76 10.15 4.58
C GLY A 81 -8.17 10.91 3.31
N LYS A 82 -7.41 10.77 2.22
CA LYS A 82 -7.69 11.42 0.95
C LYS A 82 -8.70 10.60 0.15
N GLY A 83 -9.86 11.18 -0.14
CA GLY A 83 -10.92 10.52 -0.90
C GLY A 83 -11.76 9.51 -0.12
N VAL A 84 -11.27 9.04 1.03
CA VAL A 84 -11.97 8.13 1.95
C VAL A 84 -11.65 8.50 3.40
N PRO A 85 -12.49 8.13 4.39
CA PRO A 85 -12.16 8.32 5.80
C PRO A 85 -10.83 7.64 6.14
N GLN A 86 -9.97 8.34 6.89
CA GLN A 86 -8.68 7.81 7.31
C GLN A 86 -8.86 6.53 8.13
N ASN A 87 -8.10 5.49 7.78
CA ASN A 87 -8.09 4.23 8.49
C ASN A 87 -6.70 3.58 8.43
N TYR A 88 -5.92 3.77 9.48
CA TYR A 88 -4.56 3.26 9.54
C TYR A 88 -4.46 1.74 9.52
N LYS A 89 -5.45 1.01 10.06
CA LYS A 89 -5.46 -0.46 10.02
C LYS A 89 -5.62 -0.97 8.60
N LEU A 90 -6.55 -0.40 7.84
CA LEU A 90 -6.73 -0.73 6.43
C LEU A 90 -5.50 -0.32 5.61
N ALA A 91 -4.91 0.84 5.88
CA ALA A 91 -3.69 1.26 5.21
C ALA A 91 -2.55 0.25 5.37
N ILE A 92 -2.36 -0.28 6.58
CA ILE A 92 -1.35 -1.31 6.87
C ILE A 92 -1.64 -2.59 6.10
N ASP A 93 -2.89 -3.06 6.09
CA ASP A 93 -3.29 -4.24 5.33
C ASP A 93 -2.97 -4.09 3.83
N TRP A 94 -3.27 -2.92 3.27
CA TRP A 94 -3.00 -2.61 1.86
C TRP A 94 -1.50 -2.51 1.55
N TYR A 95 -0.71 -1.84 2.39
CA TYR A 95 0.74 -1.81 2.22
C TYR A 95 1.38 -3.18 2.38
N MET A 96 0.93 -3.99 3.34
CA MET A 96 1.39 -5.38 3.52
C MET A 96 1.13 -6.23 2.26
N LYS A 97 -0.05 -6.08 1.65
CA LYS A 97 -0.36 -6.73 0.37
C LYS A 97 0.58 -6.27 -0.73
N SER A 98 0.79 -4.95 -0.86
CA SER A 98 1.66 -4.38 -1.88
C SER A 98 3.11 -4.87 -1.76
N CYS A 99 3.65 -4.94 -0.53
CA CYS A 99 4.95 -5.53 -0.25
C CYS A 99 4.99 -7.02 -0.63
N SER A 100 3.96 -7.79 -0.26
CA SER A 100 3.91 -9.23 -0.50
C SER A 100 3.74 -9.61 -1.99
N SER A 101 3.03 -8.79 -2.77
CA SER A 101 2.67 -9.11 -4.15
C SER A 101 3.69 -8.58 -5.17
N SER A 102 4.30 -7.43 -4.88
CA SER A 102 5.11 -6.69 -5.84
C SER A 102 6.44 -6.17 -5.29
N ASN A 103 6.77 -6.45 -4.01
CA ASN A 103 7.95 -5.91 -3.35
C ASN A 103 8.05 -4.37 -3.46
N ASN A 104 6.90 -3.68 -3.40
CA ASN A 104 6.82 -2.24 -3.63
C ASN A 104 7.60 -1.45 -2.57
N ALA A 105 8.64 -0.73 -2.99
CA ALA A 105 9.53 0.01 -2.10
C ALA A 105 8.83 1.18 -1.38
N SER A 106 7.89 1.86 -2.05
CA SER A 106 7.09 2.94 -1.46
C SER A 106 6.12 2.40 -0.39
N ALA A 107 5.57 1.21 -0.58
CA ALA A 107 4.76 0.53 0.42
C ALA A 107 5.60 0.14 1.64
N GLN A 108 6.82 -0.39 1.43
CA GLN A 108 7.78 -0.67 2.50
C GLN A 108 8.10 0.61 3.30
N TYR A 109 8.38 1.71 2.61
CA TYR A 109 8.65 3.02 3.22
C TYR A 109 7.47 3.49 4.08
N ASN A 110 6.25 3.52 3.51
CA ASN A 110 5.07 4.00 4.22
C ASN A 110 4.71 3.10 5.40
N LEU A 111 4.85 1.78 5.26
CA LEU A 111 4.67 0.85 6.38
C LEU A 111 5.73 1.10 7.47
N GLY A 112 6.97 1.41 7.09
CA GLY A 112 8.02 1.83 8.02
C GLY A 112 7.64 3.08 8.81
N ILE A 113 7.06 4.08 8.15
CA ILE A 113 6.53 5.29 8.82
C ILE A 113 5.43 4.93 9.83
N MET A 114 4.54 4.01 9.48
CA MET A 114 3.42 3.60 10.34
C MET A 114 3.93 2.93 11.62
N TYR A 115 4.92 2.04 11.52
CA TYR A 115 5.58 1.42 12.68
C TYR A 115 6.46 2.41 13.46
N MET A 116 7.11 3.36 12.80
CA MET A 116 7.89 4.41 13.45
C MET A 116 7.02 5.33 14.30
N LYS A 117 5.80 5.65 13.83
CA LYS A 117 4.87 6.57 14.49
C LYS A 117 3.81 5.88 15.36
N GLY A 118 3.64 4.56 15.24
CA GLY A 118 2.56 3.84 15.91
C GLY A 118 1.17 4.13 15.33
N HIS A 119 1.07 4.39 14.02
CA HIS A 119 -0.21 4.64 13.37
C HIS A 119 -0.92 3.32 13.05
N GLY A 120 -2.00 3.01 13.76
CA GLY A 120 -2.78 1.79 13.54
C GLY A 120 -2.13 0.50 14.06
N VAL A 121 -0.88 0.58 14.55
CA VAL A 121 -0.09 -0.47 15.19
C VAL A 121 0.67 0.10 16.38
N LEU A 122 1.17 -0.76 17.25
CA LEU A 122 2.13 -0.35 18.28
C LEU A 122 3.42 0.14 17.62
N GLN A 123 3.98 1.23 18.14
CA GLN A 123 5.25 1.74 17.68
C GLN A 123 6.34 0.68 17.83
N ASN A 124 7.13 0.46 16.78
CA ASN A 124 8.23 -0.50 16.79
C ASN A 124 9.36 -0.03 15.86
N ASN A 125 10.41 0.51 16.47
CA ASN A 125 11.58 1.03 15.74
C ASN A 125 12.38 -0.08 15.06
N THR A 126 12.40 -1.31 15.60
CA THR A 126 13.09 -2.45 14.97
C THR A 126 12.43 -2.85 13.66
N ILE A 127 11.09 -2.95 13.62
CA ILE A 127 10.34 -3.20 12.38
C ILE A 127 10.49 -2.03 11.42
N ALA A 128 10.34 -0.79 11.90
CA ALA A 128 10.48 0.40 11.07
C ALA A 128 11.87 0.46 10.39
N HIS A 129 12.93 0.24 11.17
CA HIS A 129 14.30 0.20 10.65
C HIS A 129 14.48 -0.90 9.59
N ALA A 130 13.95 -2.10 9.82
CA ALA A 130 14.00 -3.20 8.85
C ALA A 130 13.29 -2.83 7.54
N LEU A 131 12.10 -2.23 7.62
CA LEU A 131 11.32 -1.78 6.46
C LEU A 131 12.03 -0.67 5.69
N PHE A 132 12.61 0.32 6.37
CA PHE A 132 13.39 1.38 5.71
C PHE A 132 14.66 0.85 5.06
N ASN A 133 15.29 -0.17 5.64
CA ASN A 133 16.44 -0.82 5.03
C ASN A 133 16.06 -1.49 3.69
N LEU A 134 14.91 -2.17 3.64
CA LEU A 134 14.39 -2.75 2.41
C LEU A 134 14.00 -1.68 1.38
N ALA A 135 13.28 -0.65 1.80
CA ALA A 135 12.86 0.43 0.92
C ALA A 135 14.07 1.16 0.31
N SER A 136 15.12 1.40 1.11
CA SER A 136 16.38 1.98 0.65
C SER A 136 17.09 1.08 -0.35
N ALA A 137 17.17 -0.23 -0.08
CA ALA A 137 17.77 -1.19 -0.99
C ALA A 137 17.02 -1.28 -2.34
N ASN A 138 15.72 -0.99 -2.34
CA ASN A 138 14.86 -0.96 -3.53
C ASN A 138 14.71 0.45 -4.14
N GLY A 139 15.60 1.40 -3.82
CA GLY A 139 15.72 2.69 -4.51
C GLY A 139 15.01 3.88 -3.88
N VAL A 140 14.40 3.75 -2.69
CA VAL A 140 13.83 4.89 -1.96
C VAL A 140 14.92 5.57 -1.14
N GLU A 141 15.57 6.58 -1.71
CA GLU A 141 16.72 7.26 -1.08
C GLU A 141 16.41 7.85 0.30
N ASP A 142 15.24 8.44 0.48
CA ASP A 142 14.81 9.01 1.76
C ASP A 142 14.63 7.97 2.87
N ALA A 143 14.48 6.69 2.52
CA ALA A 143 14.39 5.62 3.49
C ALA A 143 15.70 5.45 4.27
N ALA A 144 16.86 5.66 3.63
CA ALA A 144 18.16 5.55 4.30
C ALA A 144 18.29 6.58 5.43
N LYS A 145 17.88 7.82 5.18
CA LYS A 145 17.91 8.91 6.17
C LYS A 145 17.06 8.56 7.40
N LEU A 146 15.86 8.03 7.19
CA LEU A 146 14.97 7.63 8.28
C LEU A 146 15.47 6.38 9.02
N ARG A 147 16.00 5.40 8.30
CA ARG A 147 16.65 4.23 8.90
C ARG A 147 17.75 4.67 9.87
N ASP A 148 18.64 5.55 9.42
CA ASP A 148 19.79 6.02 10.19
C ASP A 148 19.34 6.90 11.37
N ALA A 149 18.33 7.75 11.16
CA ALA A 149 17.75 8.58 12.22
C ALA A 149 17.09 7.74 13.33
N ILE A 150 16.45 6.62 12.98
CA ILE A 150 15.83 5.71 13.94
C ILE A 150 16.89 4.86 14.65
N ALA A 151 17.97 4.46 13.96
CA ALA A 151 19.07 3.72 14.55
C ALA A 151 19.70 4.45 15.75
N ASN A 152 19.74 5.79 15.73
CA ASN A 152 20.20 6.60 16.87
C ASN A 152 19.34 6.45 18.14
N LYS A 153 18.13 5.90 18.03
CA LYS A 153 17.20 5.65 19.14
C LYS A 153 17.14 4.17 19.53
N MET A 154 17.98 3.33 18.94
CA MET A 154 17.96 1.87 19.10
C MET A 154 19.25 1.38 19.74
N THR A 155 19.18 0.24 20.42
CA THR A 155 20.38 -0.47 20.88
C THR A 155 21.03 -1.22 19.72
N ARG A 156 22.31 -1.58 19.88
CA ARG A 156 23.02 -2.45 18.92
C ARG A 156 22.27 -3.75 18.66
N GLU A 157 21.78 -4.39 19.72
CA GLU A 157 20.98 -5.62 19.62
C GLU A 157 19.70 -5.41 18.79
N GLN A 158 19.00 -4.29 19.00
CA GLN A 158 17.80 -3.95 18.22
C GLN A 158 18.13 -3.70 16.74
N ILE A 159 19.28 -3.10 16.43
CA ILE A 159 19.73 -2.87 15.05
C ILE A 159 20.09 -4.21 14.39
N GLU A 160 20.82 -5.09 15.07
CA GLU A 160 21.17 -6.42 14.59
C GLU A 160 19.91 -7.26 14.33
N LYS A 161 18.91 -7.19 15.22
CA LYS A 161 17.60 -7.80 15.02
C LYS A 161 16.89 -7.23 13.78
N ALA A 162 16.89 -5.91 13.60
CA ALA A 162 16.26 -5.26 12.45
C ALA A 162 16.92 -5.67 11.11
N GLN A 163 18.25 -5.74 11.07
CA GLN A 163 18.99 -6.20 9.89
C GLN A 163 18.70 -7.67 9.58
N THR A 164 18.58 -8.51 10.61
CA THR A 164 18.19 -9.92 10.48
C THR A 164 16.78 -10.05 9.91
N LEU A 165 15.82 -9.28 10.44
CA LEU A 165 14.45 -9.24 9.92
C LEU A 165 14.42 -8.86 8.44
N ALA A 166 15.08 -7.75 8.06
CA ALA A 166 15.17 -7.31 6.67
C ALA A 166 15.74 -8.42 5.76
N SER A 167 16.81 -9.08 6.21
CA SER A 167 17.44 -10.19 5.45
C SER A 167 16.52 -11.39 5.28
N ASN A 168 15.69 -11.70 6.28
CA ASN A 168 14.70 -12.76 6.20
C ASN A 168 13.52 -12.38 5.29
N TRP A 169 13.07 -11.13 5.35
CA TRP A 169 11.95 -10.64 4.54
C TRP A 169 12.30 -10.55 3.05
N LEU A 170 13.57 -10.33 2.69
CA LEU A 170 14.06 -10.47 1.31
C LEU A 170 13.87 -11.89 0.76
N LYS A 171 14.01 -12.91 1.62
CA LYS A 171 13.82 -14.32 1.21
C LYS A 171 12.34 -14.70 1.18
N LYS A 172 11.59 -14.23 2.18
CA LYS A 172 10.17 -14.53 2.33
C LYS A 172 9.48 -13.44 3.14
N TRP A 173 8.53 -12.76 2.50
CA TRP A 173 7.70 -11.77 3.16
C TRP A 173 6.81 -12.43 4.25
N PRO A 174 6.74 -11.86 5.46
CA PRO A 174 5.94 -12.43 6.54
C PRO A 174 4.46 -12.11 6.38
N ILE A 175 3.61 -12.93 6.99
CA ILE A 175 2.16 -12.73 6.99
C ILE A 175 1.76 -11.61 7.95
N ASP A 176 2.53 -11.44 9.02
CA ASP A 176 2.37 -10.40 10.05
C ASP A 176 3.75 -9.95 10.52
N LEU A 177 3.91 -8.65 10.75
CA LEU A 177 5.15 -8.05 11.25
C LEU A 177 5.17 -7.95 12.77
N SER A 178 4.04 -8.18 13.47
CA SER A 178 3.94 -7.97 14.92
C SER A 178 4.55 -9.07 15.81
N ASN A 179 5.09 -10.15 15.21
CA ASN A 179 5.70 -11.28 15.93
C ASN A 179 7.19 -11.12 16.25
#